data_AF-A0A9P8GH67-F1
#
_entry.id   AF-A0A9P8GH67-F1
#
_cell.length_a   1.000
_cell.length_b   1.000
_cell.length_c   1.000
_cell.angle_alpha   90.00
_cell.angle_beta   90.00
_cell.angle_gamma   90.00
#
_symmetry.space_group_name_H-M   'P 1'
#
loop_
_entity.id
_entity.type
_entity.pdbx_description
1 polymer ?
#
loop_
_entity_poly.entity_id
_entity_poly.type
_entity_poly.pdbx_seq_one_letter_code
_entity_poly.pdbx_strand_id
1 'polypeptide(L)'
;MWTPPQDYTNRPVAILGGGVLGRRIACCWASAGYNIQIRDPSDKQRQDAVEYFNANVASYAENTGKAFGSVSVHEDLESAVKNAWLVFEAVPEKLNIKIETFAELERLAPEDCILASNSSSYKTSEMIEKISDKTKSRVLNTHYFMPPGNMMVELMTDGYTHPEIFPFLAERHKEAGLFPFVARKESTGFIFNRVWAAIKREFLTILAEDVSTPEELDQMWTLFWGSKQAPCQIMDQVGLDTVKFIEEHYVHERGLPKEKTVDFLEENYIKQGKLGNKCQKGGLYPPSTPDTSKIVLCEIGISKSLKGKTTVKEVLSNGRLFEVSKDGSKASTLLPKAGLPDGIEYCKTDKRLYATDMGTFGNNDGRVFSCELDGSDLKEIVPRGSVHTPKQTVIDEQNGKLYFCDREGLRVMCCNLDGSNLQTLVQNGDWQKPEETADQTRWCVGITLAPKIGKLFWTQKGSPKSGKGRIFSINIDMPNGQTATTRSDIECVLDKLPEPIDLEFDANTNMLYWTDRGEVPFGNSLNRAEIDANGHARPMASGLFPKHEIIAQNFDEAIGLRLDNASGSIYVSDLGGTLWKIQGGVKSKVFEDKTNAFTGFVIVP
;
A
#
# COMPACT_ATOMS: atom_id res chain seq x y z
N MET A 1 -35.16 0.20 36.22
CA MET A 1 -33.68 0.03 36.20
C MET A 1 -33.36 -0.87 35.02
N TRP A 2 -32.52 -0.41 34.10
CA TRP A 2 -32.02 -1.27 33.03
C TRP A 2 -31.02 -2.30 33.57
N THR A 3 -31.00 -3.47 32.96
CA THR A 3 -30.05 -4.54 33.26
C THR A 3 -29.34 -4.93 31.97
N PRO A 4 -28.03 -5.25 32.01
CA PRO A 4 -27.32 -5.78 30.85
C PRO A 4 -28.02 -7.00 30.23
N PRO A 5 -27.90 -7.22 28.91
CA PRO A 5 -28.45 -8.41 28.26
C PRO A 5 -27.90 -9.67 28.93
N GLN A 6 -28.75 -10.66 29.18
CA GLN A 6 -28.32 -11.90 29.84
C GLN A 6 -27.49 -12.75 28.89
N ASP A 7 -26.44 -13.39 29.41
CA ASP A 7 -25.57 -14.31 28.65
C ASP A 7 -24.98 -13.70 27.35
N TYR A 8 -24.73 -12.38 27.35
CA TYR A 8 -24.27 -11.64 26.18
C TYR A 8 -22.92 -12.13 25.62
N THR A 9 -22.11 -12.82 26.42
CA THR A 9 -20.84 -13.40 25.97
C THR A 9 -21.01 -14.63 25.07
N ASN A 10 -22.10 -15.38 25.22
CA ASN A 10 -22.37 -16.58 24.44
C ASN A 10 -23.42 -16.35 23.32
N ARG A 11 -24.16 -15.25 23.40
CA ARG A 11 -25.09 -14.82 22.36
C ARG A 11 -24.36 -14.09 21.22
N PRO A 12 -24.86 -14.17 19.98
CA PRO A 12 -24.24 -13.50 18.85
C PRO A 12 -24.48 -11.99 18.83
N VAL A 13 -23.58 -11.28 18.17
CA VAL A 13 -23.80 -9.91 17.67
C VAL A 13 -24.34 -10.01 16.25
N ALA A 14 -25.49 -9.39 16.00
CA ALA A 14 -26.13 -9.35 14.70
C ALA A 14 -25.81 -8.06 13.95
N ILE A 15 -25.63 -8.16 12.64
CA ILE A 15 -25.30 -7.03 11.75
C ILE A 15 -26.23 -7.09 10.56
N LEU A 16 -27.05 -6.06 10.39
CA LEU A 16 -28.02 -5.97 9.30
C LEU A 16 -27.40 -5.17 8.15
N GLY A 17 -26.91 -5.89 7.14
CA GLY A 17 -26.22 -5.36 5.97
C GLY A 17 -24.83 -5.94 5.82
N GLY A 18 -24.57 -6.65 4.71
CA GLY A 18 -23.26 -7.23 4.35
C GLY A 18 -22.35 -6.28 3.57
N GLY A 19 -22.74 -5.00 3.46
CA GLY A 19 -21.98 -3.97 2.75
C GLY A 19 -20.67 -3.59 3.44
N VAL A 20 -19.99 -2.57 2.90
CA VAL A 20 -18.63 -2.15 3.30
C VAL A 20 -18.49 -1.93 4.81
N LEU A 21 -19.41 -1.19 5.44
CA LEU A 21 -19.38 -0.94 6.88
C LEU A 21 -19.80 -2.15 7.71
N GLY A 22 -20.83 -2.89 7.27
CA GLY A 22 -21.34 -4.05 8.00
C GLY A 22 -20.29 -5.16 8.15
N ARG A 23 -19.61 -5.54 7.06
CA ARG A 23 -18.52 -6.54 7.12
C ARG A 23 -17.30 -6.07 7.93
N ARG A 24 -17.08 -4.75 8.05
CA ARG A 24 -16.06 -4.19 8.94
C ARG A 24 -16.47 -4.30 10.41
N ILE A 25 -17.71 -3.92 10.74
CA ILE A 25 -18.25 -4.06 12.10
C ILE A 25 -18.17 -5.53 12.54
N ALA A 26 -18.44 -6.47 11.62
CA ALA A 26 -18.29 -7.91 11.85
C ALA A 26 -16.87 -8.29 12.29
N CYS A 27 -15.85 -7.85 11.55
CA CYS A 27 -14.46 -8.12 11.91
C CYS A 27 -14.07 -7.50 13.25
N CYS A 28 -14.52 -6.28 13.57
CA CYS A 28 -14.24 -5.63 14.85
C CYS A 28 -14.80 -6.44 16.02
N TRP A 29 -16.05 -6.88 15.95
CA TRP A 29 -16.65 -7.63 17.07
C TRP A 29 -16.13 -9.06 17.15
N ALA A 30 -15.92 -9.72 16.01
CA ALA A 30 -15.35 -11.06 16.01
C ALA A 30 -13.93 -11.08 16.56
N SER A 31 -13.12 -10.03 16.34
CA SER A 31 -11.75 -9.96 16.88
C SER A 31 -11.70 -10.00 18.42
N ALA A 32 -12.80 -9.68 19.10
CA ALA A 32 -12.93 -9.83 20.55
C ALA A 32 -13.41 -11.21 21.01
N GLY A 33 -13.67 -12.14 20.08
CA GLY A 33 -14.18 -13.48 20.36
C GLY A 33 -15.71 -13.63 20.25
N TYR A 34 -16.44 -12.56 19.88
CA TYR A 34 -17.89 -12.64 19.72
C TYR A 34 -18.29 -13.39 18.44
N ASN A 35 -19.34 -14.21 18.52
CA ASN A 35 -19.94 -14.83 17.34
C ASN A 35 -20.80 -13.82 16.58
N ILE A 36 -20.67 -13.79 15.26
CA ILE A 36 -21.32 -12.81 14.40
C ILE A 36 -22.40 -13.45 13.53
N GLN A 37 -23.53 -12.77 13.41
CA GLN A 37 -24.60 -13.06 12.46
C GLN A 37 -24.76 -11.88 11.50
N ILE A 38 -24.45 -12.06 10.23
CA ILE A 38 -24.67 -11.03 9.21
C ILE A 38 -25.96 -11.37 8.46
N ARG A 39 -26.86 -10.40 8.35
CA ARG A 39 -28.06 -10.51 7.54
C ARG A 39 -27.98 -9.62 6.33
N ASP A 40 -28.19 -10.17 5.14
CA ASP A 40 -28.37 -9.38 3.92
C ASP A 40 -29.32 -10.12 2.96
N PRO A 41 -30.33 -9.46 2.36
CA PRO A 41 -31.20 -10.11 1.38
C PRO A 41 -30.47 -10.54 0.11
N SER A 42 -29.32 -9.93 -0.22
CA SER A 42 -28.53 -10.29 -1.39
C SER A 42 -27.55 -11.42 -1.08
N ASP A 43 -27.67 -12.52 -1.82
CA ASP A 43 -26.74 -13.65 -1.70
C ASP A 43 -25.28 -13.26 -1.95
N LYS A 44 -25.06 -12.40 -2.95
CA LYS A 44 -23.74 -11.85 -3.25
C LYS A 44 -23.14 -11.10 -2.05
N GLN A 45 -23.91 -10.22 -1.42
CA GLN A 45 -23.42 -9.44 -0.28
C GLN A 45 -23.09 -10.34 0.92
N ARG A 46 -23.82 -11.44 1.11
CA ARG A 46 -23.50 -12.45 2.13
C ARG A 46 -22.18 -13.16 1.83
N GLN A 47 -21.97 -13.59 0.60
CA GLN A 47 -20.72 -14.23 0.17
C GLN A 47 -19.52 -13.27 0.31
N ASP A 48 -19.65 -12.05 -0.22
CA ASP A 48 -18.62 -11.01 -0.14
C ASP A 48 -18.28 -10.64 1.32
N ALA A 49 -19.25 -10.70 2.23
CA ALA A 49 -19.02 -10.47 3.66
C ALA A 49 -18.23 -11.61 4.32
N VAL A 50 -18.51 -12.87 3.97
CA VAL A 50 -17.76 -14.03 4.46
C VAL A 50 -16.32 -14.03 3.92
N GLU A 51 -16.14 -13.74 2.64
CA GLU A 51 -14.81 -13.63 2.03
C GLU A 51 -13.99 -12.52 2.71
N TYR A 52 -14.59 -11.34 2.88
CA TYR A 52 -13.95 -10.25 3.60
C TYR A 52 -13.61 -10.64 5.04
N PHE A 53 -14.52 -11.29 5.74
CA PHE A 53 -14.28 -11.76 7.11
C PHE A 53 -13.07 -12.68 7.17
N ASN A 54 -13.05 -13.74 6.36
CA ASN A 54 -11.98 -14.73 6.34
C ASN A 54 -10.62 -14.11 6.00
N ALA A 55 -10.60 -13.13 5.10
CA ALA A 55 -9.38 -12.46 4.68
C ALA A 55 -8.85 -11.45 5.71
N ASN A 56 -9.70 -10.90 6.59
CA ASN A 56 -9.32 -9.73 7.39
C ASN A 56 -9.38 -9.95 8.91
N VAL A 57 -10.23 -10.84 9.43
CA VAL A 57 -10.50 -10.94 10.89
C VAL A 57 -9.23 -11.19 11.72
N ALA A 58 -8.26 -11.94 11.19
CA ALA A 58 -6.98 -12.19 11.85
C ALA A 58 -6.21 -10.89 12.13
N SER A 59 -6.16 -9.96 11.18
CA SER A 59 -5.50 -8.66 11.36
C SER A 59 -6.23 -7.78 12.38
N TYR A 60 -7.56 -7.86 12.47
CA TYR A 60 -8.29 -7.18 13.55
C TYR A 60 -8.02 -7.81 14.92
N ALA A 61 -7.82 -9.13 14.97
CA ALA A 61 -7.51 -9.88 16.20
C ALA A 61 -6.09 -9.60 16.72
N GLU A 62 -5.15 -9.18 15.87
CA GLU A 62 -3.84 -8.70 16.31
C GLU A 62 -3.96 -7.49 17.27
N ASN A 63 -4.94 -6.61 17.06
CA ASN A 63 -5.18 -5.45 17.93
C ASN A 63 -5.76 -5.81 19.30
N THR A 64 -6.43 -6.97 19.42
CA THR A 64 -7.07 -7.42 20.67
C THR A 64 -6.25 -8.49 21.40
N GLY A 65 -5.39 -9.22 20.69
CA GLY A 65 -4.64 -10.37 21.21
C GLY A 65 -5.52 -11.58 21.57
N LYS A 66 -6.77 -11.62 21.09
CA LYS A 66 -7.74 -12.69 21.40
C LYS A 66 -7.96 -13.62 20.20
N ALA A 67 -8.41 -14.84 20.49
CA ALA A 67 -8.97 -15.70 19.44
C ALA A 67 -10.26 -15.07 18.91
N PHE A 68 -10.40 -14.98 17.57
CA PHE A 68 -11.58 -14.40 16.97
C PHE A 68 -12.77 -15.39 16.96
N GLY A 69 -13.98 -14.85 17.02
CA GLY A 69 -15.23 -15.62 16.97
C GLY A 69 -15.61 -16.05 15.56
N SER A 70 -16.74 -16.75 15.42
CA SER A 70 -17.23 -17.24 14.12
C SER A 70 -18.13 -16.23 13.41
N VAL A 71 -18.32 -16.39 12.09
CA VAL A 71 -19.31 -15.66 11.31
C VAL A 71 -20.31 -16.63 10.68
N SER A 72 -21.59 -16.26 10.69
CA SER A 72 -22.65 -16.91 9.94
C SER A 72 -23.49 -15.88 9.20
N VAL A 73 -24.04 -16.27 8.05
CA VAL A 73 -24.84 -15.38 7.19
C VAL A 73 -26.27 -15.88 7.06
N HIS A 74 -27.20 -14.93 6.98
CA HIS A 74 -28.63 -15.19 6.99
C HIS A 74 -29.34 -14.30 5.96
N GLU A 75 -30.39 -14.82 5.32
CA GLU A 75 -31.22 -14.06 4.37
C GLU A 75 -32.37 -13.35 5.09
N ASP A 76 -33.10 -14.09 5.91
CA ASP A 76 -34.21 -13.59 6.70
C ASP A 76 -33.73 -12.88 7.97
N LEU A 77 -34.54 -11.94 8.46
CA LEU A 77 -34.20 -11.14 9.63
C LEU A 77 -34.32 -11.94 10.93
N GLU A 78 -35.34 -12.80 11.05
CA GLU A 78 -35.64 -13.54 12.27
C GLU A 78 -34.49 -14.48 12.66
N SER A 79 -33.98 -15.27 11.72
CA SER A 79 -32.86 -16.19 11.95
C SER A 79 -31.60 -15.49 12.45
N ALA A 80 -31.37 -14.26 11.99
CA ALA A 80 -30.21 -13.44 12.34
C ALA A 80 -30.32 -12.71 13.68
N VAL A 81 -31.52 -12.52 14.24
CA VAL A 81 -31.71 -11.66 15.44
C VAL A 81 -32.35 -12.37 16.62
N LYS A 82 -33.03 -13.51 16.42
CA LYS A 82 -33.81 -14.20 17.47
C LYS A 82 -33.03 -14.56 18.74
N ASN A 83 -31.71 -14.66 18.65
CA ASN A 83 -30.82 -14.93 19.80
C ASN A 83 -29.77 -13.83 20.05
N ALA A 84 -29.78 -12.75 19.27
CA ALA A 84 -28.76 -11.70 19.37
C ALA A 84 -28.90 -10.92 20.68
N TRP A 85 -27.78 -10.50 21.26
CA TRP A 85 -27.78 -9.57 22.41
C TRP A 85 -27.51 -8.12 21.99
N LEU A 86 -26.94 -7.93 20.80
CA LEU A 86 -26.65 -6.64 20.19
C LEU A 86 -26.90 -6.75 18.69
N VAL A 87 -27.60 -5.77 18.13
CA VAL A 87 -27.87 -5.64 16.70
C VAL A 87 -27.29 -4.32 16.21
N PHE A 88 -26.51 -4.35 15.13
CA PHE A 88 -26.10 -3.18 14.37
C PHE A 88 -26.87 -3.10 13.06
N GLU A 89 -27.69 -2.07 12.89
CA GLU A 89 -28.33 -1.71 11.64
C GLU A 89 -27.34 -0.94 10.75
N ALA A 90 -27.05 -1.50 9.58
CA ALA A 90 -26.20 -0.92 8.52
C ALA A 90 -26.81 -1.16 7.12
N VAL A 91 -28.14 -1.05 7.03
CA VAL A 91 -28.92 -1.17 5.79
C VAL A 91 -28.83 0.11 4.95
N PRO A 92 -29.29 0.12 3.68
CA PRO A 92 -29.21 1.30 2.83
C PRO A 92 -29.76 2.57 3.49
N GLU A 93 -29.14 3.72 3.17
CA GLU A 93 -29.40 5.01 3.81
C GLU A 93 -30.72 5.67 3.33
N LYS A 94 -31.84 4.97 3.58
CA LYS A 94 -33.21 5.40 3.27
C LYS A 94 -34.05 5.33 4.54
N LEU A 95 -34.57 6.48 4.99
CA LEU A 95 -35.26 6.61 6.28
C LEU A 95 -36.39 5.58 6.47
N ASN A 96 -37.29 5.42 5.49
CA ASN A 96 -38.39 4.46 5.58
C ASN A 96 -37.91 3.00 5.77
N ILE A 97 -36.81 2.60 5.12
CA ILE A 97 -36.27 1.24 5.29
C ILE A 97 -35.79 1.05 6.73
N LYS A 98 -35.13 2.06 7.30
CA LYS A 98 -34.65 2.01 8.68
C LYS A 98 -35.81 1.98 9.68
N ILE A 99 -36.85 2.80 9.48
CA ILE A 99 -38.07 2.79 10.30
C ILE A 99 -38.72 1.41 10.32
N GLU A 100 -38.91 0.80 9.15
CA GLU A 100 -39.48 -0.56 9.08
C GLU A 100 -38.56 -1.60 9.73
N THR A 101 -37.24 -1.47 9.53
CA THR A 101 -36.25 -2.38 10.13
C THR A 101 -36.31 -2.35 11.67
N PHE A 102 -36.40 -1.17 12.29
CA PHE A 102 -36.55 -1.06 13.74
C PHE A 102 -37.89 -1.61 14.25
N ALA A 103 -38.97 -1.41 13.49
CA ALA A 103 -40.28 -2.00 13.79
C ALA A 103 -40.27 -3.53 13.73
N GLU A 104 -39.52 -4.12 12.79
CA GLU A 104 -39.30 -5.57 12.72
C GLU A 104 -38.41 -6.07 13.87
N LEU A 105 -37.36 -5.33 14.22
CA LEU A 105 -36.47 -5.67 15.32
C LEU A 105 -37.18 -5.70 16.67
N GLU A 106 -38.14 -4.79 16.91
CA GLU A 106 -38.98 -4.85 18.12
C GLU A 106 -39.73 -6.18 18.23
N ARG A 107 -40.20 -6.73 17.11
CA ARG A 107 -40.97 -7.98 17.10
C ARG A 107 -40.11 -9.23 17.22
N LEU A 108 -38.91 -9.21 16.64
CA LEU A 108 -38.11 -10.42 16.41
C LEU A 108 -36.89 -10.55 17.35
N ALA A 109 -36.30 -9.43 17.79
CA ALA A 109 -35.13 -9.46 18.65
C ALA A 109 -35.54 -9.68 20.12
N PRO A 110 -34.71 -10.37 20.93
CA PRO A 110 -34.94 -10.52 22.37
C PRO A 110 -35.21 -9.18 23.07
N GLU A 111 -36.05 -9.20 24.11
CA GLU A 111 -36.45 -7.97 24.83
C GLU A 111 -35.26 -7.21 25.45
N ASP A 112 -34.19 -7.92 25.80
CA ASP A 112 -32.98 -7.37 26.39
C ASP A 112 -31.91 -6.96 25.37
N CYS A 113 -32.12 -7.22 24.07
CA CYS A 113 -31.16 -6.96 23.01
C CYS A 113 -30.95 -5.45 22.78
N ILE A 114 -29.70 -4.98 22.71
CA ILE A 114 -29.42 -3.57 22.39
C ILE A 114 -29.54 -3.40 20.86
N LEU A 115 -30.25 -2.36 20.41
CA LEU A 115 -30.43 -2.08 18.98
C LEU A 115 -29.69 -0.80 18.61
N ALA A 116 -28.75 -0.89 17.69
CA ALA A 116 -27.86 0.20 17.33
C ALA A 116 -27.94 0.53 15.84
N SER A 117 -28.02 1.80 15.46
CA SER A 117 -27.88 2.21 14.05
C SER A 117 -26.50 2.81 13.75
N ASN A 118 -25.88 2.36 12.66
CA ASN A 118 -24.65 2.96 12.11
C ASN A 118 -24.91 4.15 11.18
N SER A 119 -26.15 4.63 11.05
CA SER A 119 -26.45 5.79 10.20
C SER A 119 -25.64 7.00 10.63
N SER A 120 -25.04 7.67 9.64
CA SER A 120 -24.35 8.94 9.82
C SER A 120 -25.22 10.14 9.45
N SER A 121 -26.32 9.91 8.72
CA SER A 121 -27.17 10.95 8.15
C SER A 121 -28.43 11.22 8.97
N TYR A 122 -29.04 10.17 9.53
CA TYR A 122 -30.27 10.27 10.31
C TYR A 122 -30.00 9.99 11.78
N LYS A 123 -30.60 10.79 12.66
CA LYS A 123 -30.60 10.52 14.10
C LYS A 123 -31.49 9.32 14.36
N THR A 124 -31.14 8.47 15.33
CA THR A 124 -31.95 7.28 15.60
C THR A 124 -33.36 7.65 16.11
N SER A 125 -33.55 8.82 16.72
CA SER A 125 -34.90 9.33 17.06
C SER A 125 -35.84 9.42 15.86
N GLU A 126 -35.31 9.63 14.65
CA GLU A 126 -36.07 9.68 13.40
C GLU A 126 -36.45 8.28 12.89
N MET A 127 -35.77 7.23 13.36
CA MET A 127 -35.98 5.84 12.90
C MET A 127 -36.92 5.03 13.79
N ILE A 128 -37.23 5.54 14.99
CA ILE A 128 -37.89 4.78 16.06
C ILE A 128 -39.35 5.19 16.29
N GLU A 129 -39.99 5.84 15.31
CA GLU A 129 -41.39 6.29 15.44
C GLU A 129 -42.40 5.14 15.57
N LYS A 130 -42.08 3.95 15.02
CA LYS A 130 -42.97 2.78 15.00
C LYS A 130 -42.76 1.78 16.14
N ILE A 131 -41.87 2.07 17.09
CA ILE A 131 -41.58 1.17 18.21
C ILE A 131 -42.06 1.73 19.55
N SER A 132 -42.32 0.86 20.51
CA SER A 132 -42.77 1.24 21.85
C SER A 132 -41.70 1.96 22.66
N ASP A 133 -42.10 2.78 23.64
CA ASP A 133 -41.18 3.48 24.53
C ASP A 133 -40.29 2.53 25.35
N LYS A 134 -40.81 1.33 25.67
CA LYS A 134 -40.01 0.24 26.28
C LYS A 134 -38.82 -0.10 25.37
N THR A 135 -39.06 -0.28 24.08
CA THR A 135 -38.00 -0.60 23.11
C THR A 135 -37.08 0.59 22.87
N LYS A 136 -37.58 1.83 22.76
CA LYS A 136 -36.72 3.02 22.59
C LYS A 136 -35.63 3.13 23.67
N SER A 137 -35.92 2.70 24.91
CA SER A 137 -34.94 2.73 26.00
C SER A 137 -33.67 1.89 25.78
N ARG A 138 -33.67 0.95 24.82
CA ARG A 138 -32.53 0.10 24.44
C ARG A 138 -31.99 0.39 23.04
N VAL A 139 -32.36 1.53 22.45
CA VAL A 139 -31.91 1.96 21.13
C VAL A 139 -30.88 3.09 21.21
N LEU A 140 -29.89 3.10 20.32
CA LEU A 140 -28.89 4.17 20.18
C LEU A 140 -28.30 4.26 18.76
N ASN A 141 -27.56 5.34 18.45
CA ASN A 141 -26.64 5.33 17.32
C ASN A 141 -25.26 4.82 17.75
N THR A 142 -24.60 4.08 16.86
CA THR A 142 -23.19 3.67 16.96
C THR A 142 -22.50 3.89 15.62
N HIS A 143 -21.77 5.00 15.48
CA HIS A 143 -21.20 5.43 14.21
C HIS A 143 -19.74 4.99 14.07
N TYR A 144 -19.49 4.18 13.04
CA TYR A 144 -18.19 3.61 12.70
C TYR A 144 -17.59 4.29 11.48
N PHE A 145 -16.27 4.52 11.50
CA PHE A 145 -15.56 5.29 10.46
C PHE A 145 -14.80 4.43 9.44
N MET A 146 -14.73 4.87 8.19
CA MET A 146 -13.76 4.35 7.21
C MET A 146 -12.51 5.26 7.19
N PRO A 147 -11.32 4.76 6.76
CA PRO A 147 -10.99 3.39 6.37
C PRO A 147 -10.86 2.41 7.55
N PRO A 148 -10.70 1.09 7.32
CA PRO A 148 -10.61 0.05 8.36
C PRO A 148 -9.70 0.34 9.56
N GLY A 149 -8.55 0.98 9.34
CA GLY A 149 -7.60 1.31 10.40
C GLY A 149 -8.04 2.44 11.34
N ASN A 150 -9.15 3.13 11.06
CA ASN A 150 -9.72 4.09 12.01
C ASN A 150 -10.49 3.34 13.09
N MET A 151 -9.95 3.27 14.31
CA MET A 151 -10.54 2.51 15.41
C MET A 151 -11.51 3.33 16.28
N MET A 152 -11.86 4.55 15.89
CA MET A 152 -12.86 5.35 16.61
C MET A 152 -14.27 4.82 16.37
N VAL A 153 -15.12 4.94 17.39
CA VAL A 153 -16.57 4.70 17.30
C VAL A 153 -17.31 5.73 18.16
N GLU A 154 -18.39 6.31 17.63
CA GLU A 154 -19.21 7.26 18.37
C GLU A 154 -20.52 6.62 18.81
N LEU A 155 -20.84 6.69 20.10
CA LEU A 155 -22.12 6.27 20.67
C LEU A 155 -22.97 7.52 20.93
N MET A 156 -24.21 7.54 20.47
CA MET A 156 -25.09 8.71 20.65
C MET A 156 -26.47 8.28 21.09
N THR A 157 -27.03 8.97 22.08
CA THR A 157 -28.41 8.77 22.55
C THR A 157 -29.42 9.23 21.51
N ASP A 158 -30.58 8.58 21.47
CA ASP A 158 -31.78 9.01 20.74
C ASP A 158 -32.73 9.88 21.59
N GLY A 159 -32.31 10.28 22.79
CA GLY A 159 -33.13 11.00 23.77
C GLY A 159 -33.93 10.10 24.73
N TYR A 160 -34.09 8.82 24.41
CA TYR A 160 -34.77 7.80 25.21
C TYR A 160 -33.83 6.72 25.76
N THR A 161 -32.66 6.53 25.14
CA THR A 161 -31.66 5.52 25.49
C THR A 161 -31.37 5.53 26.99
N HIS A 162 -31.43 4.36 27.62
CA HIS A 162 -31.13 4.25 29.04
C HIS A 162 -29.63 4.58 29.31
N PRO A 163 -29.31 5.48 30.26
CA PRO A 163 -27.94 5.98 30.47
C PRO A 163 -26.88 4.90 30.73
N GLU A 164 -27.26 3.84 31.45
CA GLU A 164 -26.36 2.72 31.79
C GLU A 164 -25.90 1.87 30.58
N ILE A 165 -26.55 2.00 29.42
CA ILE A 165 -26.11 1.33 28.17
C ILE A 165 -24.76 1.87 27.72
N PHE A 166 -24.52 3.18 27.86
CA PHE A 166 -23.28 3.81 27.38
C PHE A 166 -22.01 3.28 28.05
N PRO A 167 -21.88 3.27 29.40
CA PRO A 167 -20.69 2.69 30.03
C PRO A 167 -20.59 1.18 29.76
N PHE A 168 -21.71 0.45 29.76
CA PHE A 168 -21.69 -0.98 29.44
C PHE A 168 -21.14 -1.25 28.04
N LEU A 169 -21.68 -0.58 27.03
CA LEU A 169 -21.36 -0.82 25.64
C LEU A 169 -20.00 -0.22 25.25
N ALA A 170 -19.58 0.89 25.86
CA ALA A 170 -18.24 1.46 25.66
C ALA A 170 -17.15 0.46 26.07
N GLU A 171 -17.29 -0.20 27.22
CA GLU A 171 -16.33 -1.23 27.64
C GLU A 171 -16.29 -2.41 26.64
N ARG A 172 -17.43 -2.81 26.06
CA ARG A 172 -17.45 -3.88 25.05
C ARG A 172 -16.81 -3.48 23.73
N HIS A 173 -16.95 -2.22 23.32
CA HIS A 173 -16.22 -1.70 22.16
C HIS A 173 -14.70 -1.69 22.41
N LYS A 174 -14.26 -1.37 23.64
CA LYS A 174 -12.83 -1.45 24.00
C LYS A 174 -12.30 -2.89 23.94
N GLU A 175 -13.11 -3.87 24.35
CA GLU A 175 -12.76 -5.30 24.21
C GLU A 175 -12.50 -5.70 22.75
N ALA A 176 -13.20 -5.05 21.81
CA ALA A 176 -13.06 -5.16 20.34
C ALA A 176 -11.95 -4.29 19.73
N GLY A 177 -11.09 -3.68 20.57
CA GLY A 177 -9.97 -2.85 20.13
C GLY A 177 -10.38 -1.47 19.60
N LEU A 178 -11.62 -1.04 19.86
CA LEU A 178 -12.15 0.26 19.44
C LEU A 178 -11.99 1.31 20.54
N PHE A 179 -12.02 2.58 20.13
CA PHE A 179 -12.01 3.75 21.00
C PHE A 179 -13.40 4.43 20.99
N PRO A 180 -14.26 4.15 21.99
CA PRO A 180 -15.61 4.69 22.02
C PRO A 180 -15.66 6.12 22.58
N PHE A 181 -16.45 6.97 21.93
CA PHE A 181 -16.73 8.35 22.36
C PHE A 181 -18.23 8.58 22.44
N VAL A 182 -18.70 9.19 23.54
CA VAL A 182 -20.15 9.30 23.83
C VAL A 182 -20.67 10.72 23.58
N ALA A 183 -21.55 10.86 22.59
CA ALA A 183 -22.39 12.02 22.39
C ALA A 183 -23.61 11.93 23.32
N ARG A 184 -23.55 12.68 24.43
CA ARG A 184 -24.56 12.66 25.51
C ARG A 184 -25.91 13.26 25.13
N LYS A 185 -25.99 13.90 23.97
CA LYS A 185 -27.19 14.46 23.36
C LYS A 185 -27.14 14.19 21.88
N GLU A 186 -28.30 14.20 21.25
CA GLU A 186 -28.38 14.16 19.80
C GLU A 186 -27.62 15.34 19.19
N SER A 187 -26.78 15.02 18.21
CA SER A 187 -25.91 15.99 17.54
C SER A 187 -25.74 15.55 16.10
N THR A 188 -26.17 16.40 15.17
CA THR A 188 -25.90 16.17 13.75
C THR A 188 -24.42 16.29 13.47
N GLY A 189 -23.87 15.28 12.80
CA GLY A 189 -22.44 15.09 12.68
C GLY A 189 -21.77 14.60 13.97
N PHE A 190 -22.52 14.07 14.92
CA PHE A 190 -22.00 13.49 16.17
C PHE A 190 -21.04 14.45 16.90
N ILE A 191 -19.83 13.99 17.21
CA ILE A 191 -18.76 14.78 17.82
C ILE A 191 -17.75 15.15 16.75
N PHE A 192 -17.13 14.15 16.10
CA PHE A 192 -16.02 14.36 15.17
C PHE A 192 -16.46 15.08 13.90
N ASN A 193 -17.52 14.59 13.22
CA ASN A 193 -17.98 15.23 11.98
C ASN A 193 -18.47 16.66 12.21
N ARG A 194 -18.96 16.97 13.42
CA ARG A 194 -19.33 18.33 13.83
C ARG A 194 -18.11 19.24 14.01
N VAL A 195 -17.03 18.74 14.62
CA VAL A 195 -15.75 19.47 14.72
C VAL A 195 -15.16 19.67 13.33
N TRP A 196 -15.13 18.61 12.52
CA TRP A 196 -14.66 18.64 11.14
C TRP A 196 -15.43 19.65 10.30
N ALA A 197 -16.76 19.73 10.42
CA ALA A 197 -17.58 20.71 9.73
C ALA A 197 -17.19 22.16 10.09
N ALA A 198 -16.77 22.42 11.33
CA ALA A 198 -16.29 23.75 11.71
C ALA A 198 -14.92 24.07 11.10
N ILE A 199 -13.96 23.14 11.17
CA ILE A 199 -12.64 23.28 10.56
C ILE A 199 -12.78 23.52 9.05
N LYS A 200 -13.53 22.65 8.38
CA LYS A 200 -13.78 22.70 6.95
C LYS A 200 -14.42 24.02 6.51
N ARG A 201 -15.44 24.49 7.24
CA ARG A 201 -16.08 25.79 6.96
C ARG A 201 -15.09 26.95 7.07
N GLU A 202 -14.21 26.94 8.05
CA GLU A 202 -13.22 28.01 8.21
C GLU A 202 -12.19 28.00 7.08
N PHE A 203 -11.71 26.82 6.68
CA PHE A 203 -10.83 26.67 5.52
C PHE A 203 -11.49 27.22 4.25
N LEU A 204 -12.75 26.85 3.98
CA LEU A 204 -13.50 27.40 2.85
C LEU A 204 -13.68 28.91 2.95
N THR A 205 -13.89 29.45 4.16
CA THR A 205 -14.06 30.88 4.39
C THR A 205 -12.78 31.66 4.07
N ILE A 206 -11.62 31.18 4.52
CA ILE A 206 -10.31 31.77 4.23
C ILE A 206 -10.03 31.76 2.72
N LEU A 207 -10.36 30.66 2.05
CA LEU A 207 -10.22 30.54 0.59
C LEU A 207 -11.18 31.49 -0.15
N ALA A 208 -12.43 31.61 0.31
CA ALA A 208 -13.42 32.50 -0.29
C ALA A 208 -13.12 34.00 -0.10
N GLU A 209 -12.30 34.33 0.90
CA GLU A 209 -11.79 35.68 1.15
C GLU A 209 -10.45 35.97 0.45
N ASP A 210 -9.95 35.02 -0.36
CA ASP A 210 -8.66 35.10 -1.06
C ASP A 210 -7.46 35.38 -0.10
N VAL A 211 -7.56 34.95 1.15
CA VAL A 211 -6.53 35.20 2.17
C VAL A 211 -5.28 34.35 1.95
N SER A 212 -5.43 33.12 1.42
CA SER A 212 -4.34 32.17 1.15
C SER A 212 -4.80 31.08 0.17
N THR A 213 -3.89 30.18 -0.25
CA THR A 213 -4.19 29.07 -1.17
C THR A 213 -4.41 27.75 -0.44
N PRO A 214 -5.05 26.74 -1.08
CA PRO A 214 -5.21 25.40 -0.50
C PRO A 214 -3.87 24.77 -0.08
N GLU A 215 -2.82 24.93 -0.90
CA GLU A 215 -1.48 24.41 -0.64
C GLU A 215 -0.86 24.98 0.64
N GLU A 216 -0.94 26.30 0.82
CA GLU A 216 -0.37 26.98 1.98
C GLU A 216 -1.12 26.62 3.27
N LEU A 217 -2.46 26.58 3.23
CA LEU A 217 -3.28 26.19 4.38
C LEU A 217 -3.00 24.76 4.85
N ASP A 218 -2.92 23.83 3.90
CA ASP A 218 -2.60 22.43 4.20
C ASP A 218 -1.15 22.28 4.67
N GLN A 219 -0.19 22.99 4.07
CA GLN A 219 1.20 22.97 4.52
C GLN A 219 1.33 23.50 5.95
N MET A 220 0.69 24.62 6.28
CA MET A 220 0.68 25.18 7.63
C MET A 220 0.04 24.21 8.62
N TRP A 221 -1.09 23.60 8.26
CA TRP A 221 -1.76 22.61 9.09
C TRP A 221 -0.85 21.41 9.40
N THR A 222 -0.18 20.88 8.38
CA THR A 222 0.74 19.75 8.53
C THR A 222 1.98 20.12 9.35
N LEU A 223 2.61 21.28 9.11
CA LEU A 223 3.78 21.72 9.87
C LEU A 223 3.47 21.95 11.35
N PHE A 224 2.31 22.53 11.65
CA PHE A 224 1.94 22.88 13.02
C PHE A 224 1.47 21.66 13.82
N TRP A 225 0.65 20.79 13.24
CA TRP A 225 0.04 19.65 13.93
C TRP A 225 0.75 18.31 13.71
N GLY A 226 1.71 18.24 12.78
CA GLY A 226 2.29 16.97 12.34
C GLY A 226 1.27 16.04 11.67
N SER A 227 0.17 16.60 11.15
CA SER A 227 -0.94 15.83 10.61
C SER A 227 -0.57 15.14 9.30
N LYS A 228 -0.87 13.83 9.20
CA LYS A 228 -0.76 13.05 7.96
C LYS A 228 -1.90 13.36 6.96
N GLN A 229 -2.98 13.99 7.42
CA GLN A 229 -4.12 14.37 6.59
C GLN A 229 -4.30 15.88 6.63
N ALA A 230 -4.45 16.48 5.45
CA ALA A 230 -4.53 17.93 5.30
C ALA A 230 -5.95 18.35 4.85
N PRO A 231 -6.57 19.38 5.44
CA PRO A 231 -8.00 19.63 5.26
C PRO A 231 -8.49 19.85 3.82
N CYS A 232 -7.76 20.60 3.01
CA CYS A 232 -8.11 20.81 1.59
C CYS A 232 -7.96 19.52 0.79
N GLN A 233 -6.91 18.74 1.02
CA GLN A 233 -6.73 17.41 0.42
C GLN A 233 -7.86 16.45 0.80
N ILE A 234 -8.31 16.46 2.07
CA ILE A 234 -9.46 15.65 2.51
C ILE A 234 -10.72 16.07 1.75
N MET A 235 -10.98 17.38 1.57
CA MET A 235 -12.12 17.86 0.81
C MET A 235 -12.08 17.38 -0.65
N ASP A 236 -10.94 17.44 -1.31
CA ASP A 236 -10.78 16.94 -2.67
C ASP A 236 -10.89 15.41 -2.77
N GLN A 237 -10.44 14.68 -1.74
CA GLN A 237 -10.61 13.23 -1.66
C GLN A 237 -12.08 12.82 -1.49
N VAL A 238 -12.84 13.54 -0.66
CA VAL A 238 -14.29 13.33 -0.47
C VAL A 238 -15.09 13.75 -1.72
N GLY A 239 -14.61 14.78 -2.41
CA GLY A 239 -15.23 15.40 -3.57
C GLY A 239 -16.06 16.62 -3.20
N LEU A 240 -15.87 17.71 -3.95
CA LEU A 240 -16.37 19.04 -3.58
C LEU A 240 -17.90 19.18 -3.63
N ASP A 241 -18.56 18.44 -4.51
CA ASP A 241 -20.02 18.33 -4.54
C ASP A 241 -20.58 17.61 -3.30
N THR A 242 -19.94 16.53 -2.85
CA THR A 242 -20.30 15.87 -1.58
C THR A 242 -20.08 16.82 -0.41
N VAL A 243 -18.96 17.55 -0.41
CA VAL A 243 -18.66 18.57 0.60
C VAL A 243 -19.73 19.66 0.62
N LYS A 244 -20.12 20.17 -0.55
CA LYS A 244 -21.19 21.16 -0.70
C LYS A 244 -22.51 20.64 -0.15
N PHE A 245 -22.92 19.43 -0.52
CA PHE A 245 -24.17 18.82 -0.04
C PHE A 245 -24.21 18.72 1.51
N ILE A 246 -23.09 18.35 2.12
CA ILE A 246 -22.97 18.31 3.58
C ILE A 246 -23.07 19.73 4.19
N GLU A 247 -22.43 20.72 3.57
CA GLU A 247 -22.53 22.11 4.05
C GLU A 247 -23.93 22.70 3.88
N GLU A 248 -24.64 22.40 2.79
CA GLU A 248 -26.05 22.78 2.59
C GLU A 248 -26.93 22.27 3.73
N HIS A 249 -26.70 21.01 4.17
CA HIS A 249 -27.41 20.45 5.31
C HIS A 249 -27.13 21.23 6.60
N TYR A 250 -25.86 21.55 6.89
CA TYR A 250 -25.51 22.34 8.08
C TYR A 250 -26.02 23.78 8.02
N VAL A 251 -26.03 24.40 6.84
CA VAL A 251 -26.63 25.73 6.61
C VAL A 251 -28.10 25.70 7.00
N HIS A 252 -28.86 24.74 6.47
CA HIS A 252 -30.29 24.61 6.76
C HIS A 252 -30.55 24.30 8.23
N GLU A 253 -29.82 23.34 8.81
CA GLU A 253 -30.07 22.90 10.18
C GLU A 253 -29.67 23.96 11.23
N ARG A 254 -28.59 24.72 10.99
CA ARG A 254 -27.99 25.61 11.99
C ARG A 254 -28.09 27.10 11.67
N GLY A 255 -28.69 27.45 10.53
CA GLY A 255 -28.79 28.84 10.08
C GLY A 255 -27.43 29.48 9.80
N LEU A 256 -26.48 28.69 9.28
CA LEU A 256 -25.14 29.20 8.95
C LEU A 256 -25.16 29.98 7.62
N PRO A 257 -24.27 30.98 7.44
CA PRO A 257 -24.11 31.66 6.16
C PRO A 257 -23.61 30.66 5.09
N LYS A 258 -24.12 30.81 3.87
CA LYS A 258 -23.82 29.91 2.74
C LYS A 258 -22.86 30.51 1.73
N GLU A 259 -22.66 31.82 1.79
CA GLU A 259 -21.99 32.62 0.76
C GLU A 259 -20.52 32.20 0.59
N LYS A 260 -19.83 31.95 1.70
CA LYS A 260 -18.38 31.60 1.73
C LYS A 260 -18.10 30.09 1.76
N THR A 261 -19.14 29.27 1.67
CA THR A 261 -19.01 27.80 1.70
C THR A 261 -19.71 27.19 0.49
N VAL A 262 -21.03 27.07 0.56
CA VAL A 262 -21.87 26.43 -0.46
C VAL A 262 -21.80 27.20 -1.77
N ASP A 263 -22.03 28.51 -1.74
CA ASP A 263 -22.04 29.34 -2.95
C ASP A 263 -20.60 29.47 -3.50
N PHE A 264 -19.59 29.63 -2.64
CA PHE A 264 -18.19 29.61 -3.06
C PHE A 264 -17.80 28.33 -3.81
N LEU A 265 -18.11 27.16 -3.25
CA LEU A 265 -17.84 25.87 -3.90
C LEU A 265 -18.60 25.70 -5.22
N GLU A 266 -19.87 26.11 -5.24
CA GLU A 266 -20.73 26.04 -6.42
C GLU A 266 -20.15 26.87 -7.59
N GLU A 267 -19.90 28.15 -7.35
CA GLU A 267 -19.51 29.10 -8.39
C GLU A 267 -18.06 28.91 -8.87
N ASN A 268 -17.12 28.61 -7.96
CA ASN A 268 -15.69 28.59 -8.27
C ASN A 268 -15.16 27.20 -8.68
N TYR A 269 -15.88 26.12 -8.36
CA TYR A 269 -15.40 24.76 -8.62
C TYR A 269 -16.45 23.90 -9.32
N ILE A 270 -17.62 23.70 -8.71
CA ILE A 270 -18.59 22.69 -9.13
C ILE A 270 -19.19 23.01 -10.50
N LYS A 271 -19.62 24.26 -10.77
CA LYS A 271 -20.13 24.67 -12.10
C LYS A 271 -19.11 24.49 -13.22
N GLN A 272 -17.82 24.54 -12.88
CA GLN A 272 -16.72 24.34 -13.83
C GLN A 272 -16.38 22.85 -14.03
N GLY A 273 -17.03 21.96 -13.26
CA GLY A 273 -16.80 20.53 -13.23
C GLY A 273 -15.57 20.11 -12.42
N LYS A 274 -15.06 20.97 -11.52
CA LYS A 274 -13.97 20.66 -10.60
C LYS A 274 -14.56 20.04 -9.33
N LEU A 275 -14.47 18.72 -9.21
CA LEU A 275 -15.10 17.93 -8.15
C LEU A 275 -14.09 17.29 -7.19
N GLY A 276 -12.82 17.69 -7.25
CA GLY A 276 -11.73 17.05 -6.51
C GLY A 276 -11.19 15.81 -7.22
N ASN A 277 -10.61 14.88 -6.45
CA ASN A 277 -9.85 13.72 -6.91
C ASN A 277 -10.68 12.73 -7.75
N LYS A 278 -12.01 12.81 -7.69
CA LYS A 278 -12.90 11.96 -8.49
C LYS A 278 -13.11 12.44 -9.93
N CYS A 279 -12.49 13.56 -10.32
CA CYS A 279 -12.58 14.07 -11.70
C CYS A 279 -11.21 14.52 -12.24
N GLN A 280 -11.07 14.51 -13.56
CA GLN A 280 -9.84 14.92 -14.25
C GLN A 280 -9.60 16.43 -14.28
N LYS A 281 -10.53 17.24 -13.74
CA LYS A 281 -10.41 18.70 -13.65
C LYS A 281 -9.89 19.18 -12.29
N GLY A 282 -9.65 18.27 -11.35
CA GLY A 282 -9.21 18.58 -10.00
C GLY A 282 -10.31 19.20 -9.15
N GLY A 283 -9.91 19.92 -8.11
CA GLY A 283 -10.80 20.58 -7.15
C GLY A 283 -10.13 21.82 -6.61
N LEU A 284 -9.95 21.87 -5.29
CA LEU A 284 -9.14 22.88 -4.61
C LEU A 284 -7.70 22.82 -5.11
N TYR A 285 -7.17 21.61 -5.30
CA TYR A 285 -5.91 21.37 -5.99
C TYR A 285 -6.13 21.28 -7.50
N PRO A 286 -5.11 21.62 -8.31
CA PRO A 286 -5.15 21.38 -9.74
C PRO A 286 -5.40 19.89 -10.04
N PRO A 287 -5.94 19.56 -11.23
CA PRO A 287 -6.09 18.16 -11.62
C PRO A 287 -4.76 17.45 -11.44
N SER A 288 -4.78 16.33 -10.72
CA SER A 288 -3.71 15.36 -10.88
C SER A 288 -3.69 15.03 -12.36
N THR A 289 -2.65 15.46 -13.07
CA THR A 289 -2.39 14.95 -14.41
C THR A 289 -2.50 13.44 -14.30
N PRO A 290 -3.38 12.77 -15.07
CA PRO A 290 -3.45 11.31 -15.04
C PRO A 290 -2.02 10.83 -15.19
N ASP A 291 -1.53 10.13 -14.18
CA ASP A 291 -0.19 9.58 -14.24
C ASP A 291 -0.24 8.51 -15.33
N THR A 292 0.13 8.89 -16.55
CA THR A 292 0.21 7.99 -17.70
C THR A 292 1.38 7.06 -17.57
N SER A 293 2.26 7.30 -16.59
CA SER A 293 3.42 6.49 -16.37
C SER A 293 3.01 5.05 -16.14
N LYS A 294 3.76 4.17 -16.77
CA LYS A 294 3.56 2.73 -16.70
C LYS A 294 4.74 2.08 -16.02
N ILE A 295 4.54 0.86 -15.59
CA ILE A 295 5.57 0.05 -14.98
C ILE A 295 5.87 -1.10 -15.93
N VAL A 296 7.12 -1.18 -16.42
CA VAL A 296 7.60 -2.30 -17.24
C VAL A 296 8.37 -3.24 -16.32
N LEU A 297 7.81 -4.43 -16.14
CA LEU A 297 8.32 -5.53 -15.31
C LEU A 297 9.04 -6.57 -16.15
N CYS A 298 10.14 -7.10 -15.61
CA CYS A 298 10.75 -8.33 -16.06
C CYS A 298 10.00 -9.52 -15.46
N GLU A 299 9.45 -10.39 -16.30
CA GLU A 299 8.81 -11.66 -15.89
C GLU A 299 9.64 -12.82 -16.42
N ILE A 300 10.15 -13.69 -15.54
CA ILE A 300 11.16 -14.70 -15.91
C ILE A 300 10.57 -16.02 -16.43
N GLY A 301 9.25 -16.19 -16.45
CA GLY A 301 8.58 -17.33 -17.09
C GLY A 301 8.70 -18.66 -16.35
N ILE A 302 9.43 -18.72 -15.23
CA ILE A 302 9.74 -19.98 -14.51
C ILE A 302 8.55 -20.53 -13.70
N SER A 303 7.58 -19.68 -13.38
CA SER A 303 6.34 -20.04 -12.67
C SER A 303 5.24 -20.56 -13.60
N LYS A 304 5.48 -20.54 -14.93
CA LYS A 304 4.49 -21.01 -15.93
C LYS A 304 4.38 -22.52 -15.94
N SER A 305 3.19 -23.01 -16.35
CA SER A 305 2.91 -24.44 -16.46
C SER A 305 4.03 -25.20 -17.20
N LEU A 306 4.40 -26.35 -16.65
CA LEU A 306 5.37 -27.27 -17.25
C LEU A 306 4.73 -28.20 -18.29
N LYS A 307 3.40 -28.18 -18.44
CA LYS A 307 2.68 -29.06 -19.36
C LYS A 307 3.15 -28.84 -20.80
N GLY A 308 3.65 -29.91 -21.44
CA GLY A 308 4.13 -29.88 -22.83
C GLY A 308 5.58 -29.41 -23.01
N LYS A 309 6.28 -29.03 -21.93
CA LYS A 309 7.72 -28.72 -21.96
C LYS A 309 8.51 -30.01 -21.72
N THR A 310 9.50 -30.26 -22.57
CA THR A 310 10.32 -31.49 -22.56
C THR A 310 11.78 -31.23 -22.24
N THR A 311 12.23 -29.96 -22.27
CA THR A 311 13.62 -29.60 -21.94
C THR A 311 13.70 -28.45 -20.92
N VAL A 312 14.80 -28.39 -20.16
CA VAL A 312 15.07 -27.27 -19.23
C VAL A 312 15.16 -25.95 -20.00
N LYS A 313 15.75 -25.97 -21.20
CA LYS A 313 15.85 -24.79 -22.08
C LYS A 313 14.47 -24.23 -22.45
N GLU A 314 13.48 -25.09 -22.70
CA GLU A 314 12.09 -24.67 -22.95
C GLU A 314 11.44 -24.06 -21.72
N VAL A 315 11.84 -24.43 -20.50
CA VAL A 315 11.34 -23.79 -19.27
C VAL A 315 11.97 -22.40 -19.11
N LEU A 316 13.28 -22.32 -19.30
CA LEU A 316 14.13 -21.15 -19.01
C LEU A 316 14.23 -20.13 -20.16
N SER A 317 13.32 -20.13 -21.12
CA SER A 317 13.34 -19.20 -22.26
C SER A 317 12.03 -18.45 -22.51
N ASN A 318 11.06 -18.57 -21.58
CA ASN A 318 9.72 -17.98 -21.73
C ASN A 318 9.55 -16.61 -21.07
N GLY A 319 10.62 -16.02 -20.54
CA GLY A 319 10.51 -14.72 -19.91
C GLY A 319 10.18 -13.62 -20.91
N ARG A 320 9.56 -12.56 -20.41
CA ARG A 320 9.01 -11.44 -21.19
C ARG A 320 9.18 -10.12 -20.44
N LEU A 321 9.09 -9.03 -21.19
CA LEU A 321 8.82 -7.72 -20.61
C LEU A 321 7.30 -7.49 -20.58
N PHE A 322 6.80 -7.07 -19.44
CA PHE A 322 5.38 -6.99 -19.12
C PHE A 322 5.04 -5.59 -18.64
N GLU A 323 4.06 -4.94 -19.25
CA GLU A 323 3.66 -3.56 -18.91
C GLU A 323 2.42 -3.59 -18.00
N VAL A 324 2.42 -2.77 -16.94
CA VAL A 324 1.31 -2.60 -16.01
C VAL A 324 1.07 -1.11 -15.75
N SER A 325 -0.18 -0.66 -15.70
CA SER A 325 -0.52 0.71 -15.27
C SER A 325 -0.19 0.91 -13.78
N LYS A 326 0.13 2.14 -13.34
CA LYS A 326 0.50 2.40 -11.93
C LYS A 326 -0.59 2.06 -10.90
N ASP A 327 -1.85 1.96 -11.33
CA ASP A 327 -3.00 1.52 -10.53
C ASP A 327 -3.25 0.01 -10.61
N GLY A 328 -2.47 -0.73 -11.42
CA GLY A 328 -2.59 -2.17 -11.63
C GLY A 328 -3.75 -2.62 -12.51
N SER A 329 -4.59 -1.69 -13.01
CA SER A 329 -5.84 -2.04 -13.70
C SER A 329 -5.67 -2.55 -15.12
N LYS A 330 -4.57 -2.21 -15.78
CA LYS A 330 -4.25 -2.62 -17.15
C LYS A 330 -2.89 -3.30 -17.17
N ALA A 331 -2.84 -4.47 -17.79
CA ALA A 331 -1.60 -5.18 -17.97
C ALA A 331 -1.51 -5.80 -19.37
N SER A 332 -0.33 -5.77 -19.99
CA SER A 332 -0.11 -6.30 -21.33
C SER A 332 1.32 -6.80 -21.51
N THR A 333 1.55 -7.68 -22.48
CA THR A 333 2.92 -8.12 -22.80
C THR A 333 3.55 -7.14 -23.78
N LEU A 334 4.71 -6.60 -23.40
CA LEU A 334 5.47 -5.68 -24.22
C LEU A 334 6.41 -6.43 -25.17
N LEU A 335 7.24 -7.32 -24.61
CA LEU A 335 8.21 -8.11 -25.37
C LEU A 335 8.07 -9.59 -24.98
N PRO A 336 7.46 -10.44 -25.81
CA PRO A 336 7.09 -11.81 -25.41
C PRO A 336 8.25 -12.80 -25.30
N LYS A 337 9.45 -12.46 -25.82
CA LYS A 337 10.62 -13.34 -25.85
C LYS A 337 11.87 -12.58 -25.39
N ALA A 338 11.93 -12.33 -24.09
CA ALA A 338 13.05 -11.62 -23.45
C ALA A 338 14.12 -12.54 -22.87
N GLY A 339 13.92 -13.88 -22.89
CA GLY A 339 14.85 -14.84 -22.29
C GLY A 339 14.56 -14.99 -20.80
N LEU A 340 15.55 -14.72 -19.95
CA LEU A 340 15.37 -14.61 -18.49
C LEU A 340 15.70 -13.17 -18.05
N PRO A 341 14.78 -12.21 -18.25
CA PRO A 341 15.05 -10.81 -17.96
C PRO A 341 15.20 -10.55 -16.46
N ASP A 342 16.14 -9.71 -16.06
CA ASP A 342 16.41 -9.40 -14.65
C ASP A 342 16.42 -7.89 -14.40
N GLY A 343 17.54 -7.22 -14.60
CA GLY A 343 17.65 -5.76 -14.51
C GLY A 343 17.03 -5.07 -15.72
N ILE A 344 16.35 -3.94 -15.50
CA ILE A 344 15.81 -3.10 -16.57
C ILE A 344 15.85 -1.63 -16.19
N GLU A 345 16.20 -0.78 -17.16
CA GLU A 345 16.25 0.67 -17.06
C GLU A 345 15.68 1.35 -18.30
N TYR A 346 15.27 2.60 -18.15
CA TYR A 346 14.77 3.44 -19.22
C TYR A 346 15.67 4.66 -19.41
N CYS A 347 16.27 4.78 -20.59
CA CYS A 347 17.03 5.97 -20.98
C CYS A 347 16.07 7.01 -21.56
N LYS A 348 15.89 8.16 -20.90
CA LYS A 348 14.99 9.22 -21.38
C LYS A 348 15.52 9.87 -22.65
N THR A 349 16.83 10.03 -22.76
CA THR A 349 17.48 10.65 -23.92
C THR A 349 17.27 9.82 -25.19
N ASP A 350 17.46 8.50 -25.10
CA ASP A 350 17.30 7.60 -26.24
C ASP A 350 15.85 7.12 -26.44
N LYS A 351 15.02 7.26 -25.40
CA LYS A 351 13.66 6.71 -25.30
C LYS A 351 13.61 5.19 -25.44
N ARG A 352 14.59 4.51 -24.84
CA ARG A 352 14.76 3.05 -24.94
C ARG A 352 14.83 2.38 -23.59
N LEU A 353 14.33 1.16 -23.55
CA LEU A 353 14.53 0.22 -22.46
C LEU A 353 15.87 -0.49 -22.66
N TYR A 354 16.63 -0.66 -21.58
CA TYR A 354 17.84 -1.47 -21.52
C TYR A 354 17.62 -2.55 -20.47
N ALA A 355 17.75 -3.82 -20.86
CA ALA A 355 17.48 -4.94 -19.98
C ALA A 355 18.57 -6.00 -20.05
N THR A 356 18.82 -6.65 -18.92
CA THR A 356 19.71 -7.81 -18.85
C THR A 356 18.91 -9.09 -19.05
N ASP A 357 19.50 -10.05 -19.75
CA ASP A 357 19.00 -11.41 -19.91
C ASP A 357 20.04 -12.35 -19.32
N MET A 358 19.66 -13.06 -18.26
CA MET A 358 20.55 -13.92 -17.49
C MET A 358 21.15 -15.08 -18.29
N GLY A 359 20.60 -15.39 -19.46
CA GLY A 359 21.00 -16.57 -20.22
C GLY A 359 20.54 -17.86 -19.56
N THR A 360 21.26 -18.95 -19.79
CA THR A 360 21.00 -20.25 -19.20
C THR A 360 21.74 -20.35 -17.86
N PHE A 361 21.07 -20.78 -16.79
CA PHE A 361 21.69 -20.92 -15.48
C PHE A 361 23.01 -21.72 -15.54
N GLY A 362 24.10 -21.11 -15.07
CA GLY A 362 25.42 -21.73 -15.03
C GLY A 362 26.22 -21.67 -16.34
N ASN A 363 25.66 -21.13 -17.43
CA ASN A 363 26.39 -20.94 -18.69
C ASN A 363 26.83 -19.48 -18.85
N ASN A 364 27.97 -19.28 -19.51
CA ASN A 364 28.39 -17.96 -19.96
C ASN A 364 27.69 -17.60 -21.29
N ASP A 365 26.39 -17.34 -21.26
CA ASP A 365 25.56 -17.03 -22.43
C ASP A 365 24.52 -15.90 -22.18
N GLY A 366 24.69 -15.17 -21.07
CA GLY A 366 23.93 -13.96 -20.77
C GLY A 366 24.22 -12.81 -21.73
N ARG A 367 23.33 -11.82 -21.77
CA ARG A 367 23.46 -10.63 -22.63
C ARG A 367 22.82 -9.40 -22.01
N VAL A 368 23.11 -8.25 -22.59
CA VAL A 368 22.36 -7.01 -22.36
C VAL A 368 21.74 -6.58 -23.68
N PHE A 369 20.46 -6.22 -23.68
CA PHE A 369 19.74 -5.80 -24.89
C PHE A 369 18.98 -4.49 -24.66
N SER A 370 18.57 -3.84 -25.74
CA SER A 370 17.67 -2.68 -25.70
C SER A 370 16.52 -2.84 -26.67
N CYS A 371 15.38 -2.20 -26.38
CA CYS A 371 14.26 -2.07 -27.30
C CYS A 371 13.55 -0.72 -27.08
N GLU A 372 12.70 -0.32 -28.02
CA GLU A 372 11.80 0.81 -27.81
C GLU A 372 10.72 0.48 -26.77
N LEU A 373 10.00 1.51 -26.31
CA LEU A 373 8.93 1.38 -25.32
C LEU A 373 7.74 0.54 -25.79
N ASP A 374 7.61 0.26 -27.09
CA ASP A 374 6.62 -0.65 -27.66
C ASP A 374 7.16 -2.07 -27.89
N GLY A 375 8.41 -2.34 -27.48
CA GLY A 375 9.10 -3.61 -27.67
C GLY A 375 9.77 -3.77 -29.04
N SER A 376 9.68 -2.78 -29.93
CA SER A 376 10.30 -2.81 -31.27
C SER A 376 11.80 -2.47 -31.24
N ASP A 377 12.45 -2.53 -32.42
CA ASP A 377 13.88 -2.23 -32.62
C ASP A 377 14.80 -2.91 -31.60
N LEU A 378 14.60 -4.22 -31.36
CA LEU A 378 15.42 -5.00 -30.42
C LEU A 378 16.89 -5.05 -30.88
N LYS A 379 17.80 -4.58 -30.03
CA LYS A 379 19.26 -4.55 -30.27
C LYS A 379 19.99 -5.26 -29.15
N GLU A 380 20.99 -6.06 -29.50
CA GLU A 380 21.90 -6.66 -28.53
C GLU A 380 23.04 -5.66 -28.25
N ILE A 381 23.09 -5.14 -27.01
CA ILE A 381 24.07 -4.13 -26.57
C ILE A 381 25.36 -4.81 -26.13
N VAL A 382 25.23 -5.85 -25.31
CA VAL A 382 26.36 -6.70 -24.92
C VAL A 382 26.07 -8.11 -25.42
N PRO A 383 26.88 -8.66 -26.34
CA PRO A 383 26.54 -9.90 -27.01
C PRO A 383 26.68 -11.13 -26.11
N ARG A 384 25.84 -12.15 -26.38
CA ARG A 384 25.83 -13.40 -25.61
C ARG A 384 27.24 -13.98 -25.42
N GLY A 385 27.54 -14.32 -24.18
CA GLY A 385 28.83 -14.91 -23.78
C GLY A 385 29.96 -13.91 -23.54
N SER A 386 29.72 -12.61 -23.76
CA SER A 386 30.60 -11.55 -23.22
C SER A 386 30.43 -11.39 -21.71
N VAL A 387 29.23 -11.73 -21.22
CA VAL A 387 28.81 -11.65 -19.82
C VAL A 387 28.12 -12.95 -19.45
N HIS A 388 28.26 -13.37 -18.19
CA HIS A 388 27.84 -14.69 -17.77
C HIS A 388 26.36 -14.70 -17.39
N THR A 389 26.03 -14.04 -16.29
CA THR A 389 24.66 -13.91 -15.77
C THR A 389 24.46 -12.45 -15.35
N PRO A 390 24.20 -11.54 -16.31
CA PRO A 390 24.00 -10.14 -16.01
C PRO A 390 22.74 -9.95 -15.15
N LYS A 391 22.82 -9.03 -14.19
CA LYS A 391 21.82 -8.78 -13.14
C LYS A 391 21.31 -7.35 -13.19
N GLN A 392 21.03 -6.72 -12.05
CA GLN A 392 20.52 -5.36 -12.01
C GLN A 392 21.41 -4.43 -12.86
N THR A 393 20.77 -3.47 -13.52
CA THR A 393 21.43 -2.47 -14.34
C THR A 393 21.00 -1.07 -13.90
N VAL A 394 21.86 -0.07 -14.13
CA VAL A 394 21.63 1.35 -13.87
C VAL A 394 22.26 2.18 -14.99
N ILE A 395 21.58 3.25 -15.41
CA ILE A 395 22.04 4.15 -16.47
C ILE A 395 22.55 5.46 -15.87
N ASP A 396 23.73 5.88 -16.31
CA ASP A 396 24.19 7.26 -16.19
C ASP A 396 23.90 7.97 -17.51
N GLU A 397 22.74 8.63 -17.58
CA GLU A 397 22.30 9.33 -18.80
C GLU A 397 23.22 10.50 -19.15
N GLN A 398 23.82 11.16 -18.15
CA GLN A 398 24.67 12.32 -18.37
C GLN A 398 25.94 11.94 -19.14
N ASN A 399 26.50 10.77 -18.85
CA ASN A 399 27.74 10.28 -19.47
C ASN A 399 27.51 9.21 -20.55
N GLY A 400 26.24 8.85 -20.81
CA GLY A 400 25.88 7.83 -21.81
C GLY A 400 26.43 6.44 -21.47
N LYS A 401 26.41 6.08 -20.17
CA LYS A 401 26.97 4.81 -19.66
C LYS A 401 25.89 3.91 -19.09
N LEU A 402 26.06 2.62 -19.34
CA LEU A 402 25.28 1.55 -18.73
C LEU A 402 26.16 0.76 -17.77
N TYR A 403 25.69 0.55 -16.55
CA TYR A 403 26.38 -0.26 -15.54
C TYR A 403 25.51 -1.46 -15.18
N PHE A 404 26.14 -2.60 -14.91
CA PHE A 404 25.43 -3.80 -14.49
C PHE A 404 26.37 -4.74 -13.73
N CYS A 405 25.79 -5.58 -12.88
CA CYS A 405 26.50 -6.67 -12.24
C CYS A 405 26.44 -7.95 -13.09
N ASP A 406 27.47 -8.78 -13.00
CA ASP A 406 27.52 -10.11 -13.61
C ASP A 406 27.77 -11.15 -12.51
N ARG A 407 26.73 -11.92 -12.18
CA ARG A 407 26.66 -12.73 -10.96
C ARG A 407 27.69 -13.84 -10.96
N GLU A 408 27.60 -14.79 -11.90
CA GLU A 408 28.56 -15.89 -12.05
C GLU A 408 29.84 -15.46 -12.77
N GLY A 409 29.84 -14.32 -13.47
CA GLY A 409 31.08 -13.72 -13.97
C GLY A 409 31.94 -13.12 -12.86
N LEU A 410 31.38 -12.94 -11.65
CA LEU A 410 32.01 -12.36 -10.45
C LEU A 410 32.48 -10.91 -10.69
N ARG A 411 31.68 -10.11 -11.40
CA ARG A 411 32.10 -8.77 -11.88
C ARG A 411 31.05 -7.69 -11.67
N VAL A 412 31.53 -6.46 -11.55
CA VAL A 412 30.76 -5.24 -11.83
C VAL A 412 31.30 -4.67 -13.14
N MET A 413 30.43 -4.32 -14.07
CA MET A 413 30.81 -3.96 -15.43
C MET A 413 30.14 -2.65 -15.88
N CYS A 414 30.72 -2.01 -16.89
CA CYS A 414 30.10 -0.89 -17.59
C CYS A 414 30.39 -0.93 -19.09
N CYS A 415 29.53 -0.28 -19.88
CA CYS A 415 29.76 0.01 -21.29
C CYS A 415 29.10 1.34 -21.67
N ASN A 416 29.35 1.80 -22.90
CA ASN A 416 28.53 2.85 -23.50
C ASN A 416 27.13 2.31 -23.83
N LEU A 417 26.13 3.19 -23.98
CA LEU A 417 24.75 2.80 -24.33
C LEU A 417 24.61 2.09 -25.68
N ASP A 418 25.62 2.15 -26.56
CA ASP A 418 25.70 1.40 -27.82
C ASP A 418 26.44 0.05 -27.68
N GLY A 419 26.90 -0.29 -26.47
CA GLY A 419 27.65 -1.51 -26.17
C GLY A 419 29.16 -1.40 -26.33
N SER A 420 29.66 -0.30 -26.92
CA SER A 420 31.09 -0.07 -27.08
C SER A 420 31.77 0.17 -25.73
N ASN A 421 33.10 -0.03 -25.70
CA ASN A 421 33.91 0.17 -24.52
C ASN A 421 33.40 -0.60 -23.27
N LEU A 422 33.08 -1.89 -23.47
CA LEU A 422 32.75 -2.80 -22.38
C LEU A 422 33.97 -3.01 -21.47
N GLN A 423 33.82 -2.70 -20.19
CA GLN A 423 34.88 -2.72 -19.18
C GLN A 423 34.43 -3.43 -17.90
N THR A 424 35.35 -4.13 -17.25
CA THR A 424 35.18 -4.60 -15.88
C THR A 424 35.64 -3.50 -14.93
N LEU A 425 34.79 -3.12 -13.97
CA LEU A 425 35.07 -2.13 -12.93
C LEU A 425 35.54 -2.77 -11.63
N VAL A 426 35.03 -3.97 -11.32
CA VAL A 426 35.40 -4.79 -10.16
C VAL A 426 35.47 -6.24 -10.62
N GLN A 427 36.55 -6.94 -10.27
CA GLN A 427 36.72 -8.38 -10.49
C GLN A 427 36.80 -9.08 -9.12
N ASN A 428 35.70 -9.70 -8.69
CA ASN A 428 35.54 -10.28 -7.36
C ASN A 428 35.91 -11.78 -7.27
N GLY A 429 36.50 -12.32 -8.34
CA GLY A 429 36.98 -13.69 -8.44
C GLY A 429 37.24 -14.09 -9.89
N ASP A 430 37.55 -15.35 -10.12
CA ASP A 430 37.75 -15.94 -11.45
C ASP A 430 36.64 -16.93 -11.79
N TRP A 431 35.76 -16.56 -12.73
CA TRP A 431 34.60 -17.39 -13.12
C TRP A 431 34.99 -18.70 -13.81
N GLN A 432 36.24 -18.82 -14.28
CA GLN A 432 36.76 -20.07 -14.86
C GLN A 432 37.08 -21.11 -13.79
N LYS A 433 37.07 -20.73 -12.51
CA LYS A 433 37.29 -21.61 -11.37
C LYS A 433 35.96 -21.95 -10.70
N PRO A 434 35.46 -23.20 -10.84
CA PRO A 434 34.16 -23.59 -10.30
C PRO A 434 33.99 -23.33 -8.80
N GLU A 435 35.06 -23.42 -8.01
CA GLU A 435 35.04 -23.14 -6.57
C GLU A 435 34.81 -21.66 -6.25
N GLU A 436 35.29 -20.73 -7.08
CA GLU A 436 35.04 -19.30 -6.90
C GLU A 436 33.65 -18.93 -7.42
N THR A 437 33.21 -19.52 -8.54
CA THR A 437 31.86 -19.33 -9.09
C THR A 437 30.77 -19.89 -8.18
N ALA A 438 31.04 -20.96 -7.43
CA ALA A 438 30.09 -21.51 -6.46
C ALA A 438 30.00 -20.71 -5.14
N ASP A 439 30.98 -19.85 -4.86
CA ASP A 439 31.01 -19.01 -3.67
C ASP A 439 30.06 -17.82 -3.83
N GLN A 440 28.87 -17.93 -3.25
CA GLN A 440 27.86 -16.88 -3.29
C GLN A 440 28.34 -15.56 -2.66
N THR A 441 29.37 -15.60 -1.83
CA THR A 441 30.00 -14.39 -1.29
C THR A 441 30.91 -13.68 -2.30
N ARG A 442 30.91 -14.11 -3.56
CA ARG A 442 31.56 -13.41 -4.68
C ARG A 442 30.56 -12.88 -5.71
N TRP A 443 29.31 -13.33 -5.64
CA TRP A 443 28.24 -12.99 -6.57
C TRP A 443 27.82 -11.53 -6.45
N CYS A 444 28.10 -10.76 -7.51
CA CYS A 444 27.66 -9.36 -7.65
C CYS A 444 26.25 -9.34 -8.25
N VAL A 445 25.30 -8.59 -7.67
CA VAL A 445 23.89 -8.63 -8.11
C VAL A 445 23.26 -7.25 -8.30
N GLY A 446 23.01 -6.53 -7.22
CA GLY A 446 22.43 -5.19 -7.27
C GLY A 446 23.46 -4.15 -7.56
N ILE A 447 23.04 -3.03 -8.14
CA ILE A 447 23.90 -1.90 -8.49
C ILE A 447 23.11 -0.59 -8.47
N THR A 448 23.72 0.47 -7.98
CA THR A 448 23.18 1.83 -8.11
C THR A 448 24.30 2.86 -8.11
N LEU A 449 24.00 4.07 -8.59
CA LEU A 449 24.95 5.17 -8.70
C LEU A 449 24.57 6.30 -7.73
N ALA A 450 25.59 6.94 -7.17
CA ALA A 450 25.48 8.19 -6.43
C ALA A 450 26.47 9.22 -6.99
N PRO A 451 26.20 9.78 -8.20
CA PRO A 451 27.17 10.62 -8.91
C PRO A 451 27.58 11.88 -8.14
N LYS A 452 26.66 12.47 -7.36
CA LYS A 452 26.94 13.68 -6.55
C LYS A 452 28.06 13.47 -5.51
N ILE A 453 28.24 12.25 -5.03
CA ILE A 453 29.31 11.88 -4.09
C ILE A 453 30.39 11.01 -4.76
N GLY A 454 30.31 10.84 -6.09
CA GLY A 454 31.29 10.09 -6.87
C GLY A 454 31.32 8.58 -6.60
N LYS A 455 30.24 7.99 -6.08
CA LYS A 455 30.20 6.58 -5.65
C LYS A 455 29.30 5.71 -6.53
N LEU A 456 29.70 4.45 -6.66
CA LEU A 456 28.88 3.34 -7.15
C LEU A 456 28.76 2.33 -6.03
N PHE A 457 27.56 1.82 -5.81
CA PHE A 457 27.28 0.76 -4.83
C PHE A 457 26.88 -0.51 -5.55
N TRP A 458 27.29 -1.66 -5.01
CA TRP A 458 26.78 -2.96 -5.47
C TRP A 458 26.53 -3.90 -4.30
N THR A 459 25.58 -4.83 -4.48
CA THR A 459 25.37 -5.91 -3.52
C THR A 459 26.22 -7.10 -3.88
N GLN A 460 26.66 -7.76 -2.82
CA GLN A 460 27.19 -9.09 -2.89
C GLN A 460 26.30 -10.01 -2.08
N LYS A 461 25.89 -11.12 -2.69
CA LYS A 461 25.03 -12.10 -2.03
C LYS A 461 25.69 -12.77 -0.83
N GLY A 462 24.83 -13.33 0.01
CA GLY A 462 25.11 -14.45 0.88
C GLY A 462 24.09 -15.55 0.59
N SER A 463 24.24 -16.72 1.22
CA SER A 463 23.14 -17.69 1.23
C SER A 463 21.97 -17.16 2.09
N PRO A 464 20.71 -17.54 1.82
CA PRO A 464 19.51 -16.89 2.38
C PRO A 464 19.46 -16.66 3.90
N LYS A 465 20.17 -17.48 4.70
CA LYS A 465 20.24 -17.39 6.18
C LYS A 465 21.67 -17.18 6.72
N SER A 466 22.61 -16.85 5.85
CA SER A 466 24.03 -16.91 6.20
C SER A 466 24.52 -15.71 6.99
N GLY A 467 23.86 -14.54 6.86
CA GLY A 467 24.41 -13.28 7.36
C GLY A 467 25.75 -12.94 6.71
N LYS A 468 25.99 -13.42 5.49
CA LYS A 468 27.23 -13.15 4.72
C LYS A 468 27.01 -12.18 3.57
N GLY A 469 25.79 -11.71 3.37
CA GLY A 469 25.44 -10.67 2.42
C GLY A 469 26.08 -9.34 2.81
N ARG A 470 26.51 -8.58 1.80
CA ARG A 470 27.23 -7.32 1.96
C ARG A 470 26.81 -6.32 0.89
N ILE A 471 26.97 -5.04 1.21
CA ILE A 471 26.90 -3.94 0.24
C ILE A 471 28.25 -3.25 0.25
N PHE A 472 28.82 -3.04 -0.93
CA PHE A 472 30.09 -2.38 -1.12
C PHE A 472 29.93 -1.06 -1.87
N SER A 473 30.94 -0.21 -1.77
CA SER A 473 31.09 0.97 -2.59
C SER A 473 32.47 1.04 -3.23
N ILE A 474 32.54 1.72 -4.36
CA ILE A 474 33.76 2.14 -5.06
C ILE A 474 33.58 3.57 -5.55
N ASN A 475 34.68 4.25 -5.91
CA ASN A 475 34.58 5.44 -6.73
C ASN A 475 34.11 5.06 -8.15
N ILE A 476 33.23 5.88 -8.74
CA ILE A 476 32.77 5.68 -10.13
C ILE A 476 33.97 5.66 -11.08
N ASP A 477 34.87 6.63 -10.90
CA ASP A 477 36.13 6.69 -11.64
C ASP A 477 37.14 5.71 -11.06
N MET A 478 37.83 4.98 -11.94
CA MET A 478 38.93 4.11 -11.56
C MET A 478 40.09 4.96 -10.99
N PRO A 479 40.64 4.63 -9.81
CA PRO A 479 41.83 5.30 -9.33
C PRO A 479 43.01 5.19 -10.31
N ASN A 480 43.78 6.26 -10.45
CA ASN A 480 44.88 6.34 -11.41
C ASN A 480 45.86 5.17 -11.28
N GLY A 481 46.11 4.47 -12.39
CA GLY A 481 47.05 3.36 -12.46
C GLY A 481 46.56 2.04 -11.84
N GLN A 482 45.32 1.97 -11.36
CA GLN A 482 44.72 0.76 -10.82
C GLN A 482 43.82 0.06 -11.85
N THR A 483 43.48 -1.21 -11.58
CA THR A 483 42.63 -2.05 -12.42
C THR A 483 41.48 -2.64 -11.60
N ALA A 484 40.53 -3.31 -12.26
CA ALA A 484 39.42 -3.98 -11.58
C ALA A 484 39.82 -5.01 -10.52
N THR A 485 41.04 -5.56 -10.59
CA THR A 485 41.57 -6.53 -9.62
C THR A 485 42.46 -5.88 -8.55
N THR A 486 43.00 -4.69 -8.80
CA THR A 486 43.97 -4.03 -7.91
C THR A 486 43.42 -2.76 -7.26
N ARG A 487 42.19 -2.36 -7.61
CA ARG A 487 41.61 -1.13 -7.09
C ARG A 487 41.49 -1.17 -5.56
N SER A 488 42.03 -0.15 -4.91
CA SER A 488 42.18 -0.09 -3.46
C SER A 488 40.99 0.59 -2.76
N ASP A 489 40.06 1.14 -3.53
CA ASP A 489 38.93 1.95 -3.06
C ASP A 489 37.63 1.14 -2.89
N ILE A 490 37.72 -0.19 -2.86
CA ILE A 490 36.60 -1.06 -2.51
C ILE A 490 36.36 -1.00 -1.01
N GLU A 491 35.20 -0.50 -0.60
CA GLU A 491 34.83 -0.34 0.81
C GLU A 491 33.54 -1.09 1.14
N CYS A 492 33.53 -1.84 2.25
CA CYS A 492 32.33 -2.50 2.75
C CYS A 492 31.46 -1.47 3.50
N VAL A 493 30.26 -1.19 2.97
CA VAL A 493 29.33 -0.18 3.49
C VAL A 493 28.45 -0.80 4.57
N LEU A 494 27.87 -1.97 4.27
CA LEU A 494 27.02 -2.75 5.16
C LEU A 494 27.44 -4.23 5.08
N ASP A 495 27.44 -4.89 6.23
CA ASP A 495 27.74 -6.31 6.37
C ASP A 495 26.63 -7.01 7.15
N LYS A 496 26.78 -8.34 7.30
CA LYS A 496 25.86 -9.19 8.07
C LYS A 496 24.41 -9.17 7.57
N LEU A 497 24.23 -8.86 6.29
CA LEU A 497 22.94 -8.90 5.65
C LEU A 497 22.59 -10.35 5.28
N PRO A 498 21.31 -10.75 5.29
CA PRO A 498 20.90 -12.09 4.88
C PRO A 498 21.27 -12.37 3.41
N GLU A 499 20.60 -11.72 2.46
CA GLU A 499 20.80 -11.88 1.02
C GLU A 499 20.34 -10.61 0.27
N PRO A 500 21.15 -9.54 0.27
CA PRO A 500 20.82 -8.29 -0.39
C PRO A 500 20.84 -8.47 -1.91
N ILE A 501 19.80 -7.96 -2.59
CA ILE A 501 19.58 -8.12 -4.03
C ILE A 501 19.72 -6.79 -4.75
N ASP A 502 18.65 -6.03 -4.99
CA ASP A 502 18.69 -4.81 -5.80
C ASP A 502 18.93 -3.58 -4.93
N LEU A 503 19.53 -2.54 -5.53
CA LEU A 503 19.80 -1.24 -4.91
C LEU A 503 19.09 -0.11 -5.62
N GLU A 504 18.75 0.93 -4.86
CA GLU A 504 18.34 2.22 -5.40
C GLU A 504 18.84 3.34 -4.46
N PHE A 505 19.40 4.41 -5.00
CA PHE A 505 19.95 5.52 -4.21
C PHE A 505 19.13 6.81 -4.40
N ASP A 506 18.58 7.32 -3.30
CA ASP A 506 17.92 8.63 -3.30
C ASP A 506 18.93 9.75 -3.06
N ALA A 507 19.28 10.46 -4.14
CA ALA A 507 20.20 11.59 -4.10
C ALA A 507 19.63 12.87 -3.48
N ASN A 508 18.35 12.91 -3.10
CA ASN A 508 17.74 14.03 -2.39
C ASN A 508 17.87 13.89 -0.89
N THR A 509 17.75 12.66 -0.37
CA THR A 509 17.83 12.35 1.06
C THR A 509 19.13 11.65 1.46
N ASN A 510 20.01 11.35 0.51
CA ASN A 510 21.21 10.52 0.69
C ASN A 510 20.89 9.15 1.33
N MET A 511 19.80 8.53 0.88
CA MET A 511 19.37 7.23 1.38
C MET A 511 19.67 6.14 0.36
N LEU A 512 20.35 5.08 0.80
CA LEU A 512 20.50 3.86 0.04
C LEU A 512 19.42 2.86 0.45
N TYR A 513 18.66 2.38 -0.53
CA TYR A 513 17.62 1.38 -0.35
C TYR A 513 18.04 0.05 -0.97
N TRP A 514 17.59 -1.05 -0.38
CA TRP A 514 17.77 -2.37 -0.97
C TRP A 514 16.66 -3.35 -0.62
N THR A 515 16.45 -4.29 -1.52
CA THR A 515 15.69 -5.51 -1.26
C THR A 515 16.60 -6.57 -0.69
N ASP A 516 16.08 -7.36 0.24
CA ASP A 516 16.75 -8.54 0.77
C ASP A 516 15.84 -9.76 0.59
N ARG A 517 16.36 -10.79 -0.09
CA ARG A 517 15.65 -12.03 -0.43
C ARG A 517 15.97 -13.17 0.55
N GLY A 518 16.66 -12.87 1.64
CA GLY A 518 16.93 -13.85 2.67
C GLY A 518 15.65 -14.26 3.38
N GLU A 519 15.80 -15.11 4.39
CA GLU A 519 14.65 -15.67 5.06
C GLU A 519 14.25 -14.88 6.31
N VAL A 520 13.00 -15.07 6.72
CA VAL A 520 12.48 -14.51 7.98
C VAL A 520 13.33 -14.95 9.18
N PRO A 521 13.56 -14.10 10.20
CA PRO A 521 12.85 -12.84 10.47
C PRO A 521 13.45 -11.56 9.84
N PHE A 522 14.63 -11.62 9.21
CA PHE A 522 15.35 -10.41 8.78
C PHE A 522 15.46 -10.23 7.25
N GLY A 523 15.23 -11.28 6.47
CA GLY A 523 15.11 -11.18 5.02
C GLY A 523 13.67 -11.00 4.56
N ASN A 524 13.43 -11.16 3.25
CA ASN A 524 12.18 -10.82 2.58
C ASN A 524 11.70 -9.44 2.99
N SER A 525 12.61 -8.47 2.83
CA SER A 525 12.50 -7.13 3.39
C SER A 525 12.93 -6.05 2.41
N LEU A 526 12.40 -4.85 2.64
CA LEU A 526 12.86 -3.60 2.06
C LEU A 526 13.56 -2.83 3.17
N ASN A 527 14.79 -2.40 2.90
CA ASN A 527 15.68 -1.82 3.88
C ASN A 527 16.17 -0.45 3.41
N ARG A 528 16.65 0.37 4.34
CA ARG A 528 17.36 1.61 4.01
C ARG A 528 18.45 1.97 5.00
N ALA A 529 19.43 2.74 4.53
CA ALA A 529 20.49 3.34 5.32
C ALA A 529 20.81 4.76 4.82
N GLU A 530 21.10 5.68 5.75
CA GLU A 530 21.62 7.01 5.39
C GLU A 530 23.11 6.90 5.05
N ILE A 531 23.51 7.49 3.93
CA ILE A 531 24.87 7.47 3.41
C ILE A 531 25.50 8.86 3.57
N ASP A 532 26.73 8.91 4.09
CA ASP A 532 27.48 10.15 4.19
C ASP A 532 28.19 10.55 2.88
N ALA A 533 28.85 11.71 2.89
CA ALA A 533 29.55 12.23 1.72
C ALA A 533 30.73 11.36 1.24
N ASN A 534 31.22 10.44 2.07
CA ASN A 534 32.29 9.50 1.72
C ASN A 534 31.75 8.15 1.25
N GLY A 535 30.43 7.94 1.24
CA GLY A 535 29.80 6.69 0.87
C GLY A 535 29.62 5.70 2.04
N HIS A 536 29.79 6.14 3.30
CA HIS A 536 29.66 5.27 4.47
C HIS A 536 28.24 5.31 5.05
N ALA A 537 27.75 4.15 5.51
CA ALA A 537 26.48 4.08 6.22
C ALA A 537 26.59 4.69 7.61
N ARG A 538 25.70 5.65 7.90
CA ARG A 538 25.64 6.36 9.18
C ARG A 538 25.00 5.51 10.27
N PRO A 539 25.41 5.69 11.55
CA PRO A 539 24.70 5.09 12.67
C PRO A 539 23.25 5.55 12.73
N MET A 540 22.33 4.63 13.01
CA MET A 540 20.91 4.95 13.24
C MET A 540 20.57 4.83 14.71
N ALA A 541 19.60 5.64 15.16
CA ALA A 541 19.11 5.59 16.54
C ALA A 541 18.22 4.35 16.84
N SER A 542 17.93 3.52 15.84
CA SER A 542 17.05 2.35 15.95
C SER A 542 17.78 1.13 16.55
N GLY A 543 17.06 0.35 17.37
CA GLY A 543 17.68 -0.58 18.32
C GLY A 543 18.13 -1.94 17.76
N LEU A 544 17.61 -2.39 16.61
CA LEU A 544 17.88 -3.76 16.13
C LEU A 544 19.09 -3.85 15.17
N PHE A 545 19.30 -2.82 14.36
CA PHE A 545 20.41 -2.75 13.42
C PHE A 545 21.14 -1.40 13.56
N PRO A 546 22.46 -1.39 13.74
CA PRO A 546 23.19 -0.18 14.10
C PRO A 546 23.31 0.87 12.99
N LYS A 547 23.09 0.48 11.73
CA LYS A 547 23.37 1.31 10.54
C LYS A 547 22.25 1.33 9.50
N HIS A 548 21.14 0.64 9.75
CA HIS A 548 20.04 0.55 8.81
C HIS A 548 18.73 0.24 9.51
N GLU A 549 17.63 0.28 8.77
CA GLU A 549 16.35 -0.17 9.25
C GLU A 549 15.56 -0.91 8.16
N ILE A 550 14.69 -1.81 8.61
CA ILE A 550 13.72 -2.49 7.75
C ILE A 550 12.45 -1.63 7.71
N ILE A 551 12.03 -1.22 6.52
CA ILE A 551 10.84 -0.36 6.32
C ILE A 551 9.62 -1.12 5.78
N ALA A 552 9.82 -2.32 5.24
CA ALA A 552 8.75 -3.26 4.93
C ALA A 552 9.26 -4.71 4.95
N GLN A 553 8.39 -5.67 5.27
CA GLN A 553 8.70 -7.11 5.34
C GLN A 553 7.60 -7.94 4.70
N ASN A 554 7.79 -9.27 4.70
CA ASN A 554 6.82 -10.27 4.23
C ASN A 554 6.58 -10.14 2.72
N PHE A 555 7.67 -10.06 1.96
CA PHE A 555 7.67 -10.26 0.51
C PHE A 555 7.85 -11.74 0.17
N ASP A 556 7.44 -12.16 -1.03
CA ASP A 556 7.61 -13.53 -1.52
C ASP A 556 8.88 -13.61 -2.39
N GLU A 557 10.06 -13.51 -1.76
CA GLU A 557 11.37 -13.36 -2.41
C GLU A 557 11.52 -12.00 -3.14
N ALA A 558 11.73 -10.93 -2.36
CA ALA A 558 11.91 -9.57 -2.89
C ALA A 558 13.11 -9.46 -3.84
N ILE A 559 12.90 -8.89 -5.03
CA ILE A 559 13.95 -8.66 -6.04
C ILE A 559 13.99 -7.19 -6.43
N GLY A 560 13.10 -6.73 -7.31
CA GLY A 560 13.20 -5.40 -7.90
C GLY A 560 12.78 -4.29 -6.93
N LEU A 561 13.37 -3.12 -7.10
CA LEU A 561 13.12 -1.92 -6.30
C LEU A 561 13.20 -0.67 -7.16
N ARG A 562 12.22 0.25 -7.03
CA ARG A 562 12.30 1.61 -7.59
C ARG A 562 11.66 2.64 -6.67
N LEU A 563 12.28 3.82 -6.63
CA LEU A 563 11.74 5.00 -5.96
C LEU A 563 10.93 5.84 -6.95
N ASP A 564 9.72 6.24 -6.55
CA ASP A 564 8.93 7.26 -7.22
C ASP A 564 8.88 8.51 -6.33
N ASN A 565 9.91 9.33 -6.44
CA ASN A 565 10.10 10.54 -5.63
C ASN A 565 8.96 11.55 -5.81
N ALA A 566 8.30 11.58 -6.98
CA ALA A 566 7.19 12.50 -7.24
C ALA A 566 5.97 12.18 -6.37
N SER A 567 5.69 10.89 -6.13
CA SER A 567 4.57 10.45 -5.29
C SER A 567 5.00 10.09 -3.86
N GLY A 568 6.30 10.08 -3.57
CA GLY A 568 6.86 9.58 -2.30
C GLY A 568 6.60 8.08 -2.10
N SER A 569 6.49 7.32 -3.20
CA SER A 569 6.20 5.89 -3.16
C SER A 569 7.44 5.07 -3.44
N ILE A 570 7.55 3.91 -2.81
CA ILE A 570 8.57 2.91 -3.12
C ILE A 570 7.86 1.68 -3.69
N TYR A 571 8.33 1.19 -4.83
CA TYR A 571 7.80 -0.01 -5.46
C TYR A 571 8.77 -1.17 -5.25
N VAL A 572 8.23 -2.36 -5.01
CA VAL A 572 9.02 -3.60 -4.85
C VAL A 572 8.34 -4.72 -5.61
N SER A 573 9.08 -5.47 -6.42
CA SER A 573 8.61 -6.68 -7.07
C SER A 573 9.16 -7.93 -6.40
N ASP A 574 8.43 -9.04 -6.49
CA ASP A 574 8.87 -10.31 -5.93
C ASP A 574 8.63 -11.51 -6.87
N LEU A 575 9.33 -12.61 -6.60
CA LEU A 575 9.20 -13.84 -7.38
C LEU A 575 7.88 -14.57 -7.11
N GLY A 576 7.16 -14.18 -6.06
CA GLY A 576 5.77 -14.57 -5.83
C GLY A 576 4.76 -13.91 -6.75
N GLY A 577 5.19 -13.15 -7.76
CA GLY A 577 4.32 -12.60 -8.80
C GLY A 577 3.56 -11.36 -8.35
N THR A 578 4.12 -10.59 -7.42
CA THR A 578 3.49 -9.39 -6.87
C THR A 578 4.35 -8.16 -7.13
N LEU A 579 3.70 -7.06 -7.52
CA LEU A 579 4.25 -5.71 -7.48
C LEU A 579 3.60 -4.97 -6.31
N TRP A 580 4.42 -4.57 -5.35
CA TRP A 580 4.04 -3.85 -4.14
C TRP A 580 4.32 -2.37 -4.27
N LYS A 581 3.54 -1.57 -3.53
CA LYS A 581 3.76 -0.15 -3.29
C LYS A 581 3.81 0.08 -1.79
N ILE A 582 4.82 0.83 -1.35
CA ILE A 582 5.00 1.30 0.02
C ILE A 582 4.88 2.82 -0.02
N GLN A 583 3.87 3.37 0.66
CA GLN A 583 3.64 4.81 0.73
C GLN A 583 3.16 5.18 2.13
N GLY A 584 3.79 6.17 2.77
CA GLY A 584 3.43 6.61 4.13
C GLY A 584 3.51 5.52 5.21
N GLY A 585 4.33 4.49 4.99
CA GLY A 585 4.47 3.31 5.87
C GLY A 585 3.43 2.21 5.61
N VAL A 586 2.54 2.37 4.63
CA VAL A 586 1.55 1.36 4.26
C VAL A 586 2.07 0.56 3.07
N LYS A 587 2.13 -0.77 3.22
CA LYS A 587 2.42 -1.71 2.13
C LYS A 587 1.10 -2.18 1.48
N SER A 588 0.94 -1.97 0.18
CA SER A 588 -0.23 -2.37 -0.61
C SER A 588 0.18 -3.07 -1.90
N LYS A 589 -0.67 -3.96 -2.43
CA LYS A 589 -0.46 -4.59 -3.74
C LYS A 589 -0.92 -3.63 -4.84
N VAL A 590 -0.08 -3.45 -5.86
CA VAL A 590 -0.41 -2.75 -7.11
C VAL A 590 -0.93 -3.74 -8.12
N PHE A 591 -0.19 -4.83 -8.31
CA PHE A 591 -0.53 -5.89 -9.25
C PHE A 591 -0.11 -7.24 -8.68
N GLU A 592 -0.93 -8.27 -8.92
CA GLU A 592 -0.64 -9.63 -8.49
C GLU A 592 -1.12 -10.62 -9.56
N ASP A 593 -0.22 -11.51 -9.96
CA ASP A 593 -0.52 -12.69 -10.73
C ASP A 593 0.44 -13.79 -10.28
N LYS A 594 -0.06 -14.68 -9.41
CA LYS A 594 0.71 -15.79 -8.83
C LYS A 594 1.21 -16.81 -9.85
N THR A 595 0.86 -16.68 -11.14
CA THR A 595 1.42 -17.48 -12.23
C THR A 595 2.67 -16.86 -12.87
N ASN A 596 3.05 -15.66 -12.43
CA ASN A 596 4.27 -14.95 -12.84
C ASN A 596 5.32 -14.97 -11.72
N ALA A 597 6.57 -14.70 -12.09
CA ALA A 597 7.65 -14.42 -11.17
C ALA A 597 8.38 -13.16 -11.65
N PHE A 598 8.39 -12.11 -10.83
CA PHE A 598 8.91 -10.80 -11.22
C PHE A 598 10.31 -10.55 -10.67
N THR A 599 11.17 -9.97 -11.50
CA THR A 599 12.52 -9.52 -11.15
C THR A 599 12.56 -7.99 -11.20
N GLY A 600 13.54 -7.36 -11.87
CA GLY A 600 13.61 -5.91 -11.96
C GLY A 600 12.45 -5.29 -12.73
N PHE A 601 12.25 -3.99 -12.54
CA PHE A 601 11.25 -3.21 -13.27
C PHE A 601 11.67 -1.75 -13.36
N VAL A 602 11.01 -1.00 -14.23
CA VAL A 602 11.24 0.44 -14.38
C VAL A 602 9.91 1.16 -14.57
N ILE A 603 9.85 2.41 -14.10
CA ILE A 603 8.71 3.32 -14.31
C ILE A 603 9.02 4.16 -15.56
N VAL A 604 8.13 4.11 -16.56
CA VAL A 604 8.27 4.80 -17.84
C VAL A 604 7.12 5.80 -18.05
N PRO A 605 7.29 6.85 -18.88
CA PRO A 605 6.26 7.86 -19.15
C PRO A 605 4.93 7.35 -19.74
#